data_AF-A0A5N5ELG7-F1
#
_entry.id   AF-A0A5N5ELG7-F1
#
_cell.length_a   1.000
_cell.length_b   1.000
_cell.length_c   1.000
_cell.angle_alpha   90.00
_cell.angle_beta   90.00
_cell.angle_gamma   90.00
#
_symmetry.space_group_name_H-M   'P 1'
#
loop_
_entity.id
_entity.type
_entity.pdbx_description
1 polymer ?
#
loop_
_entity_poly.entity_id
_entity_poly.type
_entity_poly.pdbx_seq_one_letter_code
_entity_poly.pdbx_strand_id
1 'polypeptide(L)'
;MVVLRVIDGDTLEVRGDGGVLPKDTVARVRLLAMWTDCPEPPETSTPPPDSPDSPDSPDSPAPDTPARPDLPDGPPAGVPDVDCSDLSGPVRVGPDDPHRLDRDGDGIGCDVG
;
A
#
# COMPACT_ATOMS: atom_id res chain seq x y z
N MET A 1 -21.12 0.75 -21.26
CA MET A 1 -19.65 0.83 -21.15
C MET A 1 -19.08 -0.58 -21.23
N VAL A 2 -17.94 -0.79 -21.89
CA VAL A 2 -17.34 -2.12 -22.08
C VAL A 2 -15.88 -2.11 -21.64
N VAL A 3 -15.45 -3.10 -20.85
CA VAL A 3 -14.03 -3.28 -20.49
C VAL A 3 -13.30 -3.91 -21.67
N LEU A 4 -12.24 -3.24 -22.13
CA LEU A 4 -11.38 -3.72 -23.22
C LEU A 4 -10.30 -4.67 -22.69
N ARG A 5 -9.63 -4.28 -21.60
CA ARG A 5 -8.59 -5.07 -20.94
C ARG A 5 -8.32 -4.56 -19.52
N VAL A 6 -7.78 -5.45 -18.70
CA VAL A 6 -7.17 -5.11 -17.41
C VAL A 6 -5.72 -4.73 -17.68
N ILE A 7 -5.30 -3.54 -17.23
CA ILE A 7 -3.91 -3.06 -17.37
C ILE A 7 -3.11 -3.44 -16.12
N ASP A 8 -3.71 -3.25 -14.94
CA ASP A 8 -3.13 -3.55 -13.63
C ASP A 8 -4.25 -3.96 -12.66
N GLY A 9 -3.92 -4.44 -11.46
CA GLY A 9 -4.87 -4.93 -10.45
C GLY A 9 -5.97 -3.93 -10.08
N ASP A 10 -5.74 -2.63 -10.27
CA ASP A 10 -6.70 -1.55 -10.00
C ASP A 10 -7.07 -0.71 -11.25
N THR A 11 -6.54 -1.04 -12.43
CA THR A 11 -6.62 -0.17 -13.61
C THR A 11 -7.22 -0.91 -14.80
N LEU A 12 -8.33 -0.37 -15.31
CA LEU A 12 -9.07 -0.92 -16.45
C LEU A 12 -9.02 0.03 -17.63
N GLU A 13 -8.88 -0.52 -18.84
CA GLU A 13 -9.14 0.20 -20.08
C GLU A 13 -10.57 -0.07 -20.52
N VAL A 14 -11.37 0.98 -20.72
CA VAL A 14 -12.81 0.86 -20.99
C VAL A 14 -13.21 1.72 -22.18
N ARG A 15 -14.21 1.28 -22.94
CA ARG A 15 -14.85 2.02 -24.02
C ARG A 15 -16.24 2.52 -23.60
N GLY A 16 -16.47 3.82 -23.77
CA GLY A 16 -17.73 4.48 -23.50
C GLY A 16 -18.81 4.13 -24.53
N ASP A 17 -20.06 4.09 -24.07
CA ASP A 17 -21.26 3.86 -24.88
C ASP A 17 -22.17 5.09 -24.98
N GLY A 18 -21.73 6.23 -24.43
CA GLY A 18 -22.48 7.48 -24.42
C GLY A 18 -23.19 7.79 -23.09
N GLY A 19 -22.94 7.01 -22.04
CA GLY A 19 -23.35 7.32 -20.67
C GLY A 19 -22.34 8.25 -19.98
N VAL A 20 -21.61 7.71 -19.01
CA VAL A 20 -20.56 8.45 -18.26
C VAL A 20 -19.40 8.87 -19.16
N LEU A 21 -19.01 8.00 -20.10
CA LEU A 21 -18.01 8.28 -21.11
C LEU A 21 -18.69 8.44 -22.48
N PRO A 22 -18.23 9.38 -23.33
CA PRO A 22 -18.78 9.53 -24.67
C PRO A 22 -18.67 8.23 -25.46
N LYS A 23 -19.59 8.04 -26.40
CA LYS A 23 -19.62 6.83 -27.21
C LYS A 23 -18.32 6.68 -27.99
N ASP A 24 -17.77 5.47 -27.97
CA ASP A 24 -16.53 5.09 -28.64
C ASP A 24 -15.23 5.70 -28.08
N THR A 25 -15.33 6.48 -26.99
CA THR A 25 -14.14 6.99 -26.27
C THR A 25 -13.51 5.89 -25.43
N VAL A 26 -12.19 5.72 -25.57
CA VAL A 26 -11.40 4.84 -24.70
C VAL A 26 -10.83 5.65 -23.54
N ALA A 27 -11.00 5.15 -22.33
CA ALA A 27 -10.49 5.77 -21.11
C ALA A 27 -9.83 4.72 -20.20
N ARG A 28 -8.83 5.16 -19.43
CA ARG A 28 -8.25 4.39 -18.34
C ARG A 28 -8.96 4.79 -17.05
N VAL A 29 -9.54 3.82 -16.36
CA VAL A 29 -10.28 4.02 -15.12
C VAL A 29 -9.53 3.30 -14.01
N ARG A 30 -9.21 4.03 -12.94
CA ARG A 30 -8.74 3.44 -11.69
C ARG A 30 -9.93 3.08 -10.83
N LEU A 31 -9.92 1.88 -10.26
CA LEU A 31 -10.84 1.52 -9.21
C LEU A 31 -10.47 2.30 -7.96
N LEU A 32 -11.31 3.28 -7.61
CA LEU A 32 -11.23 3.93 -6.31
C LEU A 32 -11.51 2.88 -5.24
N ALA A 33 -10.49 2.51 -4.47
CA ALA A 33 -10.72 1.85 -3.19
C ALA A 33 -11.52 2.83 -2.33
N MET A 34 -12.76 2.46 -2.00
CA MET A 34 -13.68 3.26 -1.17
C MET A 34 -13.28 3.27 0.32
N TRP A 35 -11.99 3.09 0.58
CA TRP A 35 -11.35 3.15 1.87
C TRP A 35 -10.28 4.23 1.75
N THR A 36 -10.53 5.36 2.42
CA THR A 36 -9.64 6.53 2.59
C THR A 36 -9.81 7.66 1.56
N ASP A 37 -10.89 8.41 1.70
CA ASP A 37 -10.92 9.84 1.37
C ASP A 37 -11.09 10.60 2.71
N CYS A 38 -9.98 10.77 3.44
CA CYS A 38 -9.89 11.79 4.48
C CYS A 38 -9.35 13.04 3.79
N PRO A 39 -10.05 14.19 3.80
CA PRO A 39 -9.55 15.38 3.13
C PRO A 39 -8.26 15.85 3.80
N GLU A 40 -7.18 15.91 3.03
CA GLU A 40 -5.92 16.54 3.44
C GLU A 40 -6.21 18.03 3.74
N PRO A 41 -5.82 18.56 4.91
CA PRO A 41 -5.95 20.00 5.16
C PRO A 41 -5.07 20.78 4.17
N PRO A 42 -5.44 22.03 3.81
CA PRO A 42 -4.72 22.80 2.81
C PRO A 42 -3.35 23.22 3.35
N GLU A 43 -2.34 22.39 3.17
CA GLU A 43 -0.95 22.74 3.46
C GLU A 43 -0.49 23.76 2.41
N THR A 44 -0.58 25.03 2.81
CA THR A 44 0.08 26.13 2.11
C THR A 44 1.57 26.02 2.39
N SER A 45 2.34 25.31 1.56
CA SER A 45 3.75 25.63 1.35
C SER A 45 4.33 24.87 0.17
N THR A 46 4.62 25.66 -0.87
CA THR A 46 5.55 25.40 -1.96
C THR A 46 6.68 24.42 -1.60
N PRO A 47 6.92 23.35 -2.40
CA PRO A 47 8.16 22.59 -2.28
C PRO A 47 9.35 23.46 -2.73
N PRO A 48 10.52 23.39 -2.07
CA PRO A 48 11.72 24.03 -2.58
C PRO A 48 12.15 23.35 -3.90
N PRO A 49 12.61 24.11 -4.91
CA PRO A 49 13.13 23.53 -6.13
C PRO A 49 14.62 23.30 -5.96
N ASP A 50 15.06 22.07 -5.77
CA ASP A 50 16.35 21.62 -6.27
C ASP A 50 16.36 20.10 -6.45
N SER A 51 16.71 19.73 -7.67
CA SER A 51 16.82 18.36 -8.21
C SER A 51 18.23 17.80 -7.94
N PRO A 52 18.80 16.93 -8.79
CA PRO A 52 18.67 15.47 -8.85
C PRO A 52 20.03 14.76 -8.65
N ASP A 53 20.06 13.54 -8.09
CA ASP A 53 21.14 12.51 -8.24
C ASP A 53 20.79 11.36 -7.26
N SER A 54 20.93 10.07 -7.52
CA SER A 54 21.39 9.29 -8.66
C SER A 54 21.05 7.81 -8.41
N PRO A 55 21.20 6.94 -9.41
CA PRO A 55 20.81 5.53 -9.39
C PRO A 55 21.97 4.64 -8.91
N ASP A 56 21.75 3.86 -7.85
CA ASP A 56 22.45 2.61 -7.48
C ASP A 56 21.87 2.21 -6.09
N SER A 57 21.64 0.98 -5.65
CA SER A 57 22.26 -0.31 -5.97
C SER A 57 21.29 -1.45 -5.55
N PRO A 58 21.74 -2.71 -5.41
CA PRO A 58 21.16 -3.86 -6.08
C PRO A 58 20.21 -4.63 -5.14
N ASP A 59 19.67 -5.73 -5.67
CA ASP A 59 19.25 -6.92 -4.91
C ASP A 59 19.81 -6.94 -3.46
N SER A 60 19.00 -6.53 -2.49
CA SER A 60 19.26 -6.85 -1.09
C SER A 60 18.64 -8.23 -0.87
N PRO A 61 19.41 -9.25 -0.45
CA PRO A 61 18.81 -10.49 -0.01
C PRO A 61 17.86 -10.13 1.14
N ALA A 62 16.63 -10.62 1.06
CA ALA A 62 15.70 -10.52 2.18
C ALA A 62 16.47 -10.92 3.45
N PRO A 63 16.37 -10.15 4.55
CA PRO A 63 17.05 -10.54 5.77
C PRO A 63 16.58 -11.96 6.10
N ASP A 64 17.54 -12.83 6.44
CA ASP A 64 17.30 -14.14 7.02
C ASP A 64 16.62 -13.98 8.40
N THR A 65 15.41 -13.41 8.42
CA THR A 65 14.48 -13.55 9.52
C THR A 65 14.22 -15.05 9.62
N PRO A 66 14.41 -15.68 10.79
CA PRO A 66 13.90 -17.02 10.98
C PRO A 66 12.42 -16.95 10.64
N ALA A 67 12.04 -17.49 9.48
CA ALA A 67 10.64 -17.62 9.14
C ALA A 67 10.07 -18.49 10.24
N ARG A 68 9.48 -17.89 11.27
CA ARG A 68 8.71 -18.58 12.29
C ARG A 68 7.41 -18.91 11.60
N PRO A 69 7.29 -20.05 10.90
CA PRO A 69 6.18 -20.31 9.99
C PRO A 69 4.87 -20.36 10.78
N ASP A 70 4.99 -20.68 12.07
CA ASP A 70 3.93 -20.85 13.05
C ASP A 70 3.30 -19.52 13.52
N LEU A 71 3.93 -18.37 13.27
CA LEU A 71 3.30 -17.09 13.57
C LEU A 71 2.30 -16.71 12.46
N PRO A 72 1.15 -16.13 12.82
CA PRO A 72 0.26 -15.54 11.84
C PRO A 72 0.92 -14.32 11.16
N ASP A 73 0.50 -14.05 9.92
CA ASP A 73 0.89 -12.83 9.24
C ASP A 73 0.22 -11.62 9.91
N GLY A 74 0.97 -10.51 9.97
CA GLY A 74 0.48 -9.26 10.52
C GLY A 74 -0.61 -8.61 9.65
N PRO A 75 -1.29 -7.59 10.20
CA PRO A 75 -2.30 -6.83 9.48
C PRO A 75 -1.73 -6.22 8.19
N PRO A 76 -2.50 -6.21 7.08
CA PRO A 76 -2.04 -5.63 5.82
C PRO A 76 -1.89 -4.11 5.91
N ALA A 77 -1.07 -3.54 5.03
CA ALA A 77 -1.02 -2.08 4.86
C ALA A 77 -2.39 -1.53 4.42
N GLY A 78 -2.81 -0.39 4.98
CA GLY A 78 -4.05 0.30 4.60
C GLY A 78 -5.30 -0.05 5.43
N VAL A 79 -5.18 -0.90 6.46
CA VAL A 79 -6.20 -0.95 7.52
C VAL A 79 -6.00 0.24 8.48
N PRO A 80 -7.05 0.71 9.18
CA PRO A 80 -6.91 1.73 10.23
C PRO A 80 -5.94 1.28 11.34
N ASP A 81 -5.45 2.22 12.15
CA ASP A 81 -4.44 2.00 13.21
C ASP A 81 -4.70 0.71 14.01
N VAL A 82 -3.95 -0.36 13.68
CA VAL A 82 -3.98 -1.63 14.43
C VAL A 82 -2.86 -1.60 15.45
N ASP A 83 -3.20 -1.82 16.72
CA ASP A 83 -2.23 -1.92 17.80
C ASP A 83 -2.12 -3.35 18.32
N CYS A 84 -1.08 -3.63 19.12
CA CYS A 84 -0.93 -4.93 19.78
C CYS A 84 -2.09 -5.31 20.72
N SER A 85 -2.93 -4.35 21.12
CA SER A 85 -4.14 -4.62 21.91
C SER A 85 -5.23 -5.31 21.10
N ASP A 86 -5.22 -5.16 19.77
CA ASP A 86 -6.19 -5.74 18.84
C ASP A 86 -5.79 -7.15 18.39
N LEU A 87 -4.53 -7.55 18.65
CA LEU A 87 -3.96 -8.82 18.22
C LEU A 87 -3.87 -9.79 19.41
N SER A 88 -4.11 -11.07 19.13
CA SER A 88 -4.11 -12.12 20.17
C SER A 88 -2.71 -12.64 20.55
N GLY A 89 -1.65 -12.08 19.97
CA GLY A 89 -0.28 -12.53 20.18
C GLY A 89 0.68 -12.00 19.11
N PRO A 90 1.92 -12.52 19.09
CA PRO A 90 2.95 -12.04 18.19
C PRO A 90 2.62 -12.37 16.73
N VAL A 91 2.99 -11.46 15.84
CA VAL A 91 2.71 -11.53 14.39
C VAL A 91 3.98 -11.31 13.59
N ARG A 92 4.03 -11.86 12.38
CA ARG A 92 5.09 -11.51 11.43
C ARG A 92 4.84 -10.12 10.86
N VAL A 93 5.86 -9.29 10.86
CA VAL A 93 5.79 -7.91 10.36
C VAL A 93 6.73 -7.77 9.16
N GLY A 94 6.24 -7.09 8.13
CA GLY A 94 7.04 -6.75 6.95
C GLY A 94 7.93 -5.53 7.21
N PRO A 95 8.96 -5.30 6.38
CA PRO A 95 9.92 -4.22 6.57
C PRO A 95 9.32 -2.81 6.56
N ASP A 96 8.14 -2.64 5.95
CA ASP A 96 7.43 -1.37 5.91
C ASP A 96 6.71 -1.03 7.23
N ASP A 97 6.50 -2.03 8.10
CA ASP A 97 5.81 -1.96 9.40
C ASP A 97 4.84 -0.77 9.55
N PRO A 98 3.77 -0.71 8.75
CA PRO A 98 2.92 0.47 8.66
C PRO A 98 2.19 0.77 9.97
N HIS A 99 2.00 -0.27 10.78
CA HIS A 99 1.31 -0.23 12.07
C HIS A 99 2.29 -0.11 13.24
N ARG A 100 3.60 -0.03 12.97
CA ARG A 100 4.66 0.14 13.97
C ARG A 100 4.62 -0.92 15.07
N LEU A 101 4.26 -2.15 14.71
CA LEU A 101 4.10 -3.27 15.62
C LEU A 101 5.43 -3.90 16.03
N ASP A 102 6.46 -3.75 15.19
CA ASP A 102 7.81 -4.26 15.36
C ASP A 102 8.74 -3.11 15.77
N ARG A 103 8.84 -2.88 17.08
CA ARG A 103 9.58 -1.74 17.64
C ARG A 103 11.10 -1.93 17.55
N ASP A 104 11.57 -3.17 17.64
CA ASP A 104 12.99 -3.51 17.69
C ASP A 104 13.56 -3.93 16.32
N GLY A 105 12.71 -4.14 15.32
CA GLY A 105 13.05 -4.32 13.91
C GLY A 105 13.53 -5.74 13.60
N ASP A 106 13.04 -6.74 14.33
CA ASP A 106 13.44 -8.14 14.17
C ASP A 106 12.53 -8.93 13.20
N GLY A 107 11.45 -8.29 12.72
CA GLY A 107 10.42 -8.87 11.85
C GLY A 107 9.25 -9.49 12.62
N ILE A 108 9.19 -9.33 13.94
CA ILE A 108 8.14 -9.88 14.81
C ILE A 108 7.49 -8.74 15.60
N GLY A 109 6.23 -8.47 15.30
CA GLY A 109 5.44 -7.48 16.02
C GLY A 109 4.74 -8.07 17.23
N CYS A 110 4.49 -7.22 18.23
CA CYS A 110 3.77 -7.57 19.46
C CYS A 110 4.39 -8.75 20.22
N ASP A 111 5.70 -8.85 20.16
CA ASP A 111 6.46 -9.71 21.06
C ASP A 111 6.26 -9.21 22.49
N VAL A 112 6.01 -10.13 23.41
CA VAL A 112 5.86 -9.79 24.82
C VAL A 112 7.24 -9.54 25.43
N GLY A 113 7.67 -8.27 25.38
CA GLY A 113 8.77 -7.72 26.18
C GLY A 113 8.29 -7.21 27.54
#